data_AF-A0A8S3V209-F1
#
_entry.id   AF-A0A8S3V209-F1
#
_cell.length_a   1.000
_cell.length_b   1.000
_cell.length_c   1.000
_cell.angle_alpha   90.00
_cell.angle_beta   90.00
_cell.angle_gamma   90.00
#
_symmetry.space_group_name_H-M   'P 1'
#
loop_
_entity.id
_entity.type
_entity.pdbx_description
1 polymer ?
#
loop_
_entity_poly.entity_id
_entity_poly.type
_entity_poly.pdbx_seq_one_letter_code
_entity_poly.pdbx_strand_id
1 'polypeptide(L)'
;MSFHYQSDMLVREIKPYFSLYLIDTPPNVDIGRISVVPNLHLELAGNVGYERYRFKCNFETAKQLDIYYQVMWYINDIFHVLKTVQTKNVEEAVLKESDLLHIGINIKCSVRLKFKLDSTPGPLKVSQNQFYGLQLVNDAISFPRNGIGKIKVNITIPLGCTIYNSMQMPCRVVIEMRYPDKNNQNCQINGDFVEDERLCHYSIDNTDWYKIYEIPVAWQDASSNKLTATEYVVQLRVLASNANIWAKHTDIPLIKIYSNNKNIPRKSGAAKTETCLGNNICNCGFAIRSGSDVFVINYCGGRKVISFLTCHEKKLEVSKENDLKYIVRMPSGTSIEIRLSSSFPTILTAFINPSVNDWMNSRGLCGYVSYNCPDDFIKPDGNKANIPGVDLMCTAPRIEGAEPFIKSWKVNADDNLFELETNSPLSPSITTLAYCTCQRRSAIDFDGSIGCGGTTIDCSPDFELDYVGAEKCNILLNSRQSKRSLGYSGNTLQKMFDLKEEKLRKKVCCCY
;
A
#
# COMPACT_ATOMS: atom_id res chain seq x y z
N MET A 1 -44.53 -53.89 91.12
CA MET A 1 -43.22 -54.23 90.51
C MET A 1 -43.18 -53.61 89.12
N SER A 2 -42.42 -52.52 88.96
CA SER A 2 -42.19 -51.90 87.65
C SER A 2 -40.75 -51.38 87.66
N PHE A 3 -39.96 -51.84 86.71
CA PHE A 3 -38.53 -51.57 86.58
C PHE A 3 -38.30 -50.17 85.98
N HIS A 4 -37.41 -49.41 86.60
CA HIS A 4 -36.76 -48.24 85.97
C HIS A 4 -35.48 -48.71 85.29
N TYR A 5 -35.39 -48.49 83.97
CA TYR A 5 -34.20 -48.72 83.16
C TYR A 5 -33.53 -47.36 82.92
N GLN A 6 -32.28 -47.23 83.38
CA GLN A 6 -31.36 -46.16 83.04
C GLN A 6 -30.68 -46.50 81.70
N SER A 7 -30.63 -45.56 80.77
CA SER A 7 -29.70 -45.63 79.63
C SER A 7 -29.12 -44.25 79.37
N ASP A 8 -27.86 -44.07 79.80
CA ASP A 8 -26.94 -43.02 79.39
C ASP A 8 -26.62 -43.16 77.89
N MET A 9 -26.89 -42.12 77.11
CA MET A 9 -26.37 -41.97 75.74
C MET A 9 -25.31 -40.86 75.70
N LEU A 10 -24.08 -41.28 75.41
CA LEU A 10 -22.93 -40.45 75.05
C LEU A 10 -23.24 -39.55 73.84
N VAL A 11 -23.20 -38.23 74.06
CA VAL A 11 -23.15 -37.23 73.00
C VAL A 11 -21.73 -37.21 72.43
N ARG A 12 -21.52 -37.79 71.23
CA ARG A 12 -20.32 -37.57 70.42
C ARG A 12 -20.47 -36.24 69.67
N GLU A 13 -19.63 -35.27 69.99
CA GLU A 13 -19.42 -34.05 69.19
C GLU A 13 -18.99 -34.43 67.77
N ILE A 14 -19.87 -34.22 66.79
CA ILE A 14 -19.50 -34.21 65.38
C ILE A 14 -18.96 -32.80 65.09
N LYS A 15 -17.63 -32.64 65.09
CA LYS A 15 -17.00 -31.44 64.52
C LYS A 15 -17.25 -31.44 63.01
N PRO A 16 -17.95 -30.44 62.45
CA PRO A 16 -18.13 -30.38 61.02
C PRO A 16 -16.79 -30.01 60.40
N TYR A 17 -16.22 -30.94 59.62
CA TYR A 17 -15.18 -30.61 58.63
C TYR A 17 -15.83 -29.75 57.54
N PHE A 18 -16.07 -28.48 57.84
CA PHE A 18 -16.21 -27.45 56.81
C PHE A 18 -14.82 -27.30 56.18
N SER A 19 -14.55 -28.13 55.18
CA SER A 19 -13.56 -27.81 54.17
C SER A 19 -14.05 -26.53 53.50
N LEU A 20 -13.56 -25.38 54.00
CA LEU A 20 -13.71 -24.10 53.32
C LEU A 20 -13.14 -24.31 51.91
N TYR A 21 -14.04 -24.51 50.94
CA TYR A 21 -13.78 -24.19 49.55
C TYR A 21 -13.47 -22.70 49.53
N LEU A 22 -12.20 -22.35 49.78
CA LEU A 22 -11.65 -21.05 49.52
C LEU A 22 -11.94 -20.78 48.05
N ILE A 23 -12.96 -19.95 47.83
CA ILE A 23 -13.35 -19.46 46.51
C ILE A 23 -12.05 -18.93 45.91
N ASP A 24 -11.63 -19.55 44.82
CA ASP A 24 -10.37 -19.27 44.13
C ASP A 24 -10.52 -17.93 43.39
N THR A 25 -10.66 -16.87 44.18
CA THR A 25 -10.86 -15.51 43.67
C THR A 25 -9.63 -15.13 42.89
N PRO A 26 -9.77 -14.75 41.62
CA PRO A 26 -8.63 -14.43 40.79
C PRO A 26 -7.93 -13.17 41.34
N PRO A 27 -6.60 -13.08 41.25
CA PRO A 27 -5.86 -11.91 41.67
C PRO A 27 -6.32 -10.67 40.89
N ASN A 28 -6.79 -9.66 41.61
CA ASN A 28 -7.19 -8.36 41.05
C ASN A 28 -6.15 -7.30 41.41
N VAL A 29 -4.98 -7.40 40.78
CA VAL A 29 -3.87 -6.46 40.96
C VAL A 29 -3.62 -5.74 39.64
N ASP A 30 -3.49 -4.42 39.68
CA ASP A 30 -3.17 -3.63 38.49
C ASP A 30 -1.66 -3.68 38.20
N ILE A 31 -1.28 -4.11 37.00
CA ILE A 31 0.11 -4.37 36.57
C ILE A 31 0.74 -3.15 35.86
N GLY A 32 0.09 -1.98 35.96
CA GLY A 32 0.54 -0.76 35.30
C GLY A 32 0.56 -0.88 33.76
N ARG A 33 1.46 -0.13 33.12
CA ARG A 33 1.64 -0.14 31.67
C ARG A 33 2.53 -1.31 31.25
N ILE A 34 2.16 -1.95 30.14
CA ILE A 34 2.90 -3.08 29.55
C ILE A 34 3.48 -2.65 28.21
N SER A 35 4.75 -2.95 27.98
CA SER A 35 5.48 -2.69 26.74
C SER A 35 6.40 -3.85 26.38
N VAL A 36 6.75 -3.99 25.10
CA VAL A 36 7.76 -4.95 24.68
C VAL A 36 9.10 -4.23 24.54
N VAL A 37 10.16 -4.80 25.10
CA VAL A 37 11.52 -4.23 25.04
C VAL A 37 12.47 -5.28 24.48
N PRO A 38 13.12 -5.03 23.32
CA PRO A 38 14.15 -5.90 22.81
C PRO A 38 15.45 -5.69 23.60
N ASN A 39 16.15 -6.77 23.90
CA ASN A 39 17.45 -6.74 24.55
C ASN A 39 18.40 -7.71 23.83
N LEU A 40 19.67 -7.33 23.72
CA LEU A 40 20.72 -8.20 23.20
C LEU A 40 21.35 -8.98 24.36
N HIS A 41 21.28 -10.30 24.28
CA HIS A 41 21.89 -11.19 25.23
C HIS A 41 23.09 -11.90 24.61
N LEU A 42 24.23 -11.86 25.28
CA LEU A 42 25.45 -12.53 24.83
C LEU A 42 25.37 -14.04 25.10
N GLU A 43 25.42 -14.84 24.04
CA GLU A 43 25.52 -16.30 24.11
C GLU A 43 26.92 -16.74 23.68
N LEU A 44 27.65 -17.42 24.56
CA LEU A 44 29.02 -17.87 24.30
C LEU A 44 29.04 -19.28 23.70
N ALA A 45 29.81 -19.46 22.64
CA ALA A 45 30.13 -20.74 22.01
C ALA A 45 31.65 -20.84 21.83
N GLY A 46 32.34 -21.33 22.87
CA GLY A 46 33.80 -21.30 22.95
C GLY A 46 34.30 -19.86 23.07
N ASN A 47 35.22 -19.47 22.18
CA ASN A 47 35.80 -18.11 22.16
C ASN A 47 34.98 -17.10 21.33
N VAL A 48 33.83 -17.53 20.80
CA VAL A 48 32.93 -16.69 20.00
C VAL A 48 31.66 -16.43 20.79
N GLY A 49 31.35 -15.17 21.03
CA GLY A 49 30.08 -14.70 21.56
C GLY A 49 29.15 -14.22 20.45
N TYR A 50 27.87 -14.54 20.57
CA TYR A 50 26.83 -14.05 19.67
C TYR A 50 25.81 -13.26 20.47
N GLU A 51 25.60 -12.00 20.10
CA GLU A 51 24.49 -11.22 20.65
C GLU A 51 23.18 -11.67 19.99
N ARG A 52 22.30 -12.24 20.80
CA ARG A 52 20.99 -12.77 20.38
C ARG A 52 19.86 -11.95 20.96
N TYR A 53 18.76 -11.83 20.22
CA TYR A 53 17.60 -11.09 20.72
C TYR A 53 16.84 -11.85 21.80
N ARG A 54 16.49 -11.13 22.86
CA ARG A 54 15.49 -11.52 23.86
C ARG A 54 14.52 -10.38 24.03
N PHE A 55 13.25 -10.63 23.72
CA PHE A 55 12.19 -9.66 23.96
C PHE A 55 11.65 -9.88 25.37
N LYS A 56 11.64 -8.81 26.15
CA LYS A 56 11.06 -8.77 27.50
C LYS A 56 9.72 -8.07 27.46
N CYS A 57 8.74 -8.65 28.13
CA CYS A 57 7.48 -7.98 28.39
C CYS A 57 7.71 -7.12 29.64
N ASN A 58 7.90 -5.82 29.45
CA ASN A 58 8.21 -4.86 30.51
C ASN A 58 6.90 -4.36 31.15
N PHE A 59 6.74 -4.62 32.44
CA PHE A 59 5.58 -4.25 33.25
C PHE A 59 5.98 -4.11 34.73
N GLU A 60 5.16 -3.45 35.54
CA GLU A 60 5.41 -3.31 36.98
C GLU A 60 5.04 -4.61 37.71
N THR A 61 6.01 -5.26 38.32
CA THR A 61 5.75 -6.46 39.14
C THR A 61 5.02 -6.06 40.42
N ALA A 62 3.94 -6.76 40.77
CA ALA A 62 3.27 -6.54 42.03
C ALA A 62 4.17 -6.92 43.22
N LYS A 63 4.10 -6.14 44.29
CA LYS A 63 4.93 -6.29 45.50
C LYS A 63 4.60 -7.52 46.35
N GLN A 64 3.61 -8.32 45.97
CA GLN A 64 3.20 -9.51 46.70
C GLN A 64 4.19 -10.65 46.43
N LEU A 65 4.71 -11.23 47.50
CA LEU A 65 5.55 -12.43 47.45
C LEU A 65 4.63 -13.62 47.15
N ASP A 66 4.96 -14.42 46.12
CA ASP A 66 4.26 -15.65 45.70
C ASP A 66 3.03 -15.53 44.77
N ILE A 67 3.15 -14.72 43.72
CA ILE A 67 2.26 -14.78 42.54
C ILE A 67 3.01 -15.34 41.31
N TYR A 68 2.23 -15.93 40.40
CA TYR A 68 2.67 -16.38 39.09
C TYR A 68 2.20 -15.39 38.02
N TYR A 69 3.05 -15.13 37.05
CA TYR A 69 2.75 -14.34 35.86
C TYR A 69 2.59 -15.27 34.67
N GLN A 70 1.48 -15.13 33.97
CA GLN A 70 1.27 -15.71 32.65
C GLN A 70 1.56 -14.65 31.59
N VAL A 71 2.71 -14.77 30.93
CA VAL A 71 3.13 -13.90 29.83
C VAL A 71 2.84 -14.60 28.52
N MET A 72 1.95 -14.02 27.72
CA MET A 72 1.59 -14.51 26.40
C MET A 72 2.22 -13.60 25.35
N TRP A 73 2.84 -14.18 24.34
CA TRP A 73 3.49 -13.48 23.25
C TRP A 73 2.71 -13.66 21.97
N TYR A 74 2.61 -12.58 21.19
CA TYR A 74 1.94 -12.57 19.90
C TYR A 74 2.89 -11.97 18.86
N ILE A 75 2.92 -12.60 17.68
CA ILE A 75 3.68 -12.14 16.51
C ILE A 75 2.68 -11.87 15.41
N ASN A 76 2.65 -10.66 14.87
CA ASN A 76 1.67 -10.19 13.88
C ASN A 76 0.23 -10.48 14.33
N ASP A 77 -0.07 -10.19 15.59
CA ASP A 77 -1.35 -10.44 16.27
C ASP A 77 -1.75 -11.92 16.43
N ILE A 78 -0.91 -12.86 16.00
CA ILE A 78 -1.12 -14.31 16.16
C ILE A 78 -0.46 -14.76 17.47
N PHE A 79 -1.21 -15.50 18.29
CA PHE A 79 -0.68 -16.11 19.52
C PHE A 79 0.48 -17.05 19.19
N HIS A 80 1.60 -16.90 19.90
CA HIS A 80 2.81 -17.67 19.64
C HIS A 80 3.17 -18.58 20.82
N VAL A 81 3.37 -18.01 22.01
CA VAL A 81 3.80 -18.79 23.18
C VAL A 81 3.25 -18.21 24.48
N LEU A 82 2.92 -19.09 25.43
CA LEU A 82 2.56 -18.76 26.81
C LEU A 82 3.66 -19.26 27.74
N LYS A 83 4.17 -18.37 28.61
CA LYS A 83 5.11 -18.71 29.68
C LYS A 83 4.49 -18.38 31.03
N THR A 84 4.49 -19.35 31.94
CA THR A 84 4.06 -19.14 33.33
C THR A 84 5.29 -19.15 34.22
N VAL A 85 5.56 -18.05 34.91
CA VAL A 85 6.76 -17.87 35.74
C VAL A 85 6.38 -17.33 37.11
N GLN A 86 7.16 -17.66 38.15
CA GLN A 86 7.01 -17.04 39.47
C GLN A 86 7.57 -15.61 39.44
N THR A 87 7.13 -14.77 40.39
CA THR A 87 7.57 -13.36 40.51
C THR A 87 9.09 -13.18 40.47
N LYS A 88 9.84 -14.03 41.15
CA LYS A 88 11.32 -14.01 41.17
C LYS A 88 11.98 -14.36 39.83
N ASN A 89 11.24 -15.00 38.93
CA ASN A 89 11.71 -15.51 37.64
C ASN A 89 11.03 -14.81 36.45
N VAL A 90 10.46 -13.61 36.66
CA VAL A 90 9.79 -12.86 35.57
C VAL A 90 10.75 -12.61 34.39
N GLU A 91 12.03 -12.44 34.67
CA GLU A 91 13.10 -12.29 33.68
C GLU A 91 13.29 -13.49 32.75
N GLU A 92 12.73 -14.67 33.08
CA GLU A 92 12.78 -15.88 32.24
C GLU A 92 11.65 -15.94 31.21
N ALA A 93 10.60 -15.12 31.36
CA ALA A 93 9.44 -15.06 30.47
C ALA A 93 9.70 -14.27 29.17
N VAL A 94 10.85 -14.51 28.54
CA VAL A 94 11.30 -13.83 27.32
C VAL A 94 10.87 -14.55 26.06
N LEU A 95 10.62 -13.84 24.97
CA LEU A 95 10.57 -14.41 23.62
C LEU A 95 11.98 -14.39 23.03
N LYS A 96 12.51 -15.55 22.63
CA LYS A 96 13.90 -15.68 22.14
C LYS A 96 13.96 -15.47 20.63
N GLU A 97 15.13 -15.10 20.12
CA GLU A 97 15.38 -15.04 18.67
C GLU A 97 15.09 -16.36 17.95
N SER A 98 15.34 -17.50 18.60
CA SER A 98 15.02 -18.84 18.06
C SER A 98 13.54 -19.06 17.80
N ASP A 99 12.68 -18.30 18.48
CA ASP A 99 11.23 -18.36 18.35
C ASP A 99 10.75 -17.53 17.15
N LEU A 100 11.64 -16.76 16.52
CA LEU A 100 11.35 -15.89 15.39
C LEU A 100 11.83 -16.49 14.06
N LEU A 101 10.98 -16.40 13.04
CA LEU A 101 11.34 -16.78 11.67
C LEU A 101 12.21 -15.71 11.00
N HIS A 102 11.81 -14.45 11.11
CA HIS A 102 12.48 -13.27 10.57
C HIS A 102 12.11 -12.03 11.41
N ILE A 103 12.81 -10.92 11.19
CA ILE A 103 12.39 -9.58 11.67
C ILE A 103 11.53 -8.87 10.61
N GLY A 104 11.07 -7.66 10.90
CA GLY A 104 10.02 -6.99 10.14
C GLY A 104 8.64 -7.46 10.57
N ILE A 105 8.48 -7.68 11.88
CA ILE A 105 7.29 -8.25 12.51
C ILE A 105 6.78 -7.31 13.59
N ASN A 106 5.48 -7.37 13.84
CA ASN A 106 4.87 -6.71 14.98
C ASN A 106 4.83 -7.68 16.16
N ILE A 107 5.33 -7.26 17.32
CA ILE A 107 5.30 -8.06 18.54
C ILE A 107 4.49 -7.30 19.60
N LYS A 108 3.62 -8.04 20.28
CA LYS A 108 2.94 -7.59 21.50
C LYS A 108 2.98 -8.71 22.54
N CYS A 109 2.88 -8.33 23.80
CA CYS A 109 2.73 -9.27 24.90
C CYS A 109 1.47 -8.97 25.71
N SER A 110 0.95 -9.98 26.38
CA SER A 110 -0.10 -9.81 27.39
C SER A 110 0.28 -10.54 28.67
N VAL A 111 -0.18 -10.00 29.80
CA VAL A 111 0.18 -10.48 31.13
C VAL A 111 -1.08 -10.60 31.97
N ARG A 112 -1.18 -11.69 32.72
CA ARG A 112 -2.18 -11.88 33.79
C ARG A 112 -1.56 -12.63 34.95
N LEU A 113 -2.12 -12.43 36.15
CA LEU A 113 -1.60 -13.02 37.38
C LEU A 113 -2.35 -14.32 37.75
N LYS A 114 -1.69 -15.19 38.52
CA LYS A 114 -2.31 -16.33 39.22
C LYS A 114 -1.74 -16.44 40.62
N PHE A 115 -2.54 -16.82 41.61
CA PHE A 115 -2.03 -17.15 42.95
C PHE A 115 -1.36 -18.53 42.97
N LYS A 116 -1.87 -19.48 42.19
CA LYS A 116 -1.29 -20.83 42.03
C LYS A 116 -1.21 -21.19 40.55
N LEU A 117 -0.40 -22.20 40.22
CA LEU A 117 -0.23 -22.65 38.84
C LEU A 117 -1.57 -23.02 38.19
N ASP A 118 -2.47 -23.63 38.96
CA ASP A 118 -3.78 -24.11 38.51
C ASP A 118 -4.95 -23.21 38.91
N SER A 119 -4.71 -22.06 39.55
CA SER A 119 -5.79 -21.18 39.99
C SER A 119 -6.51 -20.48 38.83
N THR A 120 -7.66 -19.88 39.11
CA THR A 120 -8.31 -18.97 38.14
C THR A 120 -7.39 -17.76 37.88
N PRO A 121 -7.09 -17.42 36.61
CA PRO A 121 -6.24 -16.28 36.31
C PRO A 121 -6.97 -14.94 36.48
N GLY A 122 -6.20 -13.92 36.85
CA GLY A 122 -6.64 -12.52 36.92
C GLY A 122 -6.98 -11.90 35.56
N PRO A 123 -7.41 -10.62 35.57
CA PRO A 123 -7.65 -9.85 34.36
C PRO A 123 -6.43 -9.83 33.44
N LEU A 124 -6.68 -9.86 32.12
CA LEU A 124 -5.65 -9.79 31.09
C LEU A 124 -5.33 -8.33 30.76
N LYS A 125 -4.04 -7.99 30.78
CA LYS A 125 -3.53 -6.71 30.29
C LYS A 125 -2.67 -6.94 29.05
N VAL A 126 -2.77 -6.08 28.04
CA VAL A 126 -2.13 -6.28 26.73
C VAL A 126 -1.30 -5.04 26.38
N SER A 127 -0.09 -5.24 25.87
CA SER A 127 0.75 -4.15 25.36
C SER A 127 0.23 -3.62 24.02
N GLN A 128 0.69 -2.43 23.63
CA GLN A 128 0.56 -1.99 22.24
C GLN A 128 1.35 -2.90 21.30
N ASN A 129 0.94 -2.93 20.04
CA ASN A 129 1.66 -3.64 18.99
C ASN A 129 2.85 -2.79 18.56
N GLN A 130 4.06 -3.38 18.52
CA GLN A 130 5.28 -2.66 18.19
C GLN A 130 6.03 -3.38 17.07
N PHE A 131 6.40 -2.64 16.03
CA PHE A 131 7.16 -3.14 14.89
C PHE A 131 8.64 -3.28 15.24
N TYR A 132 9.24 -4.42 14.96
CA TYR A 132 10.67 -4.70 15.13
C TYR A 132 11.32 -5.13 13.82
N GLY A 133 12.14 -4.25 13.25
CA GLY A 133 12.86 -4.49 12.00
C GLY A 133 13.28 -3.18 11.34
N LEU A 134 13.37 -3.20 10.01
CA LEU A 134 13.55 -1.99 9.21
C LEU A 134 12.20 -1.51 8.68
N GLN A 135 11.83 -0.28 9.05
CA GLN A 135 10.58 0.35 8.67
C GLN A 135 10.83 1.46 7.67
N LEU A 136 10.09 1.48 6.57
CA LEU A 136 10.01 2.66 5.71
C LEU A 136 9.14 3.72 6.40
N VAL A 137 9.71 4.91 6.60
CA VAL A 137 8.98 6.08 7.12
C VAL A 137 8.19 6.75 5.99
N ASN A 138 8.72 6.71 4.77
CA ASN A 138 8.03 7.07 3.54
C ASN A 138 8.05 5.92 2.54
N ASP A 139 6.89 5.59 2.00
CA ASP A 139 6.65 4.55 0.98
C ASP A 139 6.78 5.10 -0.45
N ALA A 140 6.73 6.43 -0.59
CA ALA A 140 6.95 7.14 -1.83
C ALA A 140 7.82 8.39 -1.64
N ILE A 141 8.62 8.69 -2.66
CA ILE A 141 9.35 9.95 -2.78
C ILE A 141 9.10 10.58 -4.14
N SER A 142 8.99 11.90 -4.17
CA SER A 142 8.93 12.66 -5.41
C SER A 142 9.94 13.79 -5.35
N PHE A 143 10.74 13.94 -6.40
CA PHE A 143 11.74 15.00 -6.49
C PHE A 143 11.89 15.46 -7.94
N PRO A 144 12.26 16.74 -8.18
CA PRO A 144 12.41 17.25 -9.53
C PRO A 144 13.52 16.51 -10.27
N ARG A 145 13.47 16.52 -11.60
CA ARG A 145 14.58 16.00 -12.42
C ARG A 145 15.88 16.73 -12.05
N ASN A 146 16.98 15.98 -11.88
CA ASN A 146 18.25 16.46 -11.32
C ASN A 146 18.18 16.94 -9.85
N GLY A 147 17.07 16.68 -9.16
CA GLY A 147 16.91 16.88 -7.73
C GLY A 147 17.36 15.67 -6.92
N ILE A 148 17.37 15.86 -5.60
CA ILE A 148 17.70 14.83 -4.62
C ILE A 148 16.44 14.55 -3.79
N GLY A 149 15.98 13.30 -3.84
CA GLY A 149 15.00 12.74 -2.92
C GLY A 149 15.69 12.11 -1.71
N LYS A 150 14.91 11.85 -0.65
CA LYS A 150 15.40 11.20 0.56
C LYS A 150 14.48 10.07 0.96
N ILE A 151 15.00 8.85 0.92
CA ILE A 151 14.33 7.68 1.47
C ILE A 151 14.59 7.69 2.98
N LYS A 152 13.52 7.66 3.78
CA LYS A 152 13.60 7.67 5.22
C LYS A 152 13.33 6.27 5.75
N VAL A 153 14.33 5.68 6.39
CA VAL A 153 14.22 4.37 7.03
C VAL A 153 14.42 4.51 8.53
N ASN A 154 13.71 3.70 9.31
CA ASN A 154 13.82 3.64 10.75
C ASN A 154 14.13 2.20 11.16
N ILE A 155 15.20 2.00 11.92
CA ILE A 155 15.53 0.68 12.49
C ILE A 155 14.99 0.65 13.92
N THR A 156 14.07 -0.26 14.20
CA THR A 156 13.34 -0.30 15.48
C THR A 156 13.85 -1.36 16.45
N ILE A 157 14.94 -2.03 16.11
CA ILE A 157 15.57 -3.06 16.94
C ILE A 157 17.11 -2.93 16.84
N PRO A 158 17.86 -3.12 17.95
CA PRO A 158 19.32 -3.04 17.92
C PRO A 158 19.96 -4.02 16.95
N LEU A 159 21.22 -3.79 16.58
CA LEU A 159 21.99 -4.71 15.74
C LEU A 159 22.83 -5.65 16.61
N GLY A 160 22.49 -6.94 16.63
CA GLY A 160 23.27 -7.97 17.32
C GLY A 160 24.57 -8.30 16.59
N CYS A 161 25.69 -8.26 17.31
CA CYS A 161 27.04 -8.42 16.78
C CYS A 161 27.68 -9.73 17.26
N THR A 162 28.76 -10.11 16.58
CA THR A 162 29.63 -11.22 17.00
C THR A 162 30.80 -10.65 17.79
N ILE A 163 31.09 -11.26 18.93
CA ILE A 163 32.22 -10.91 19.80
C ILE A 163 33.24 -12.05 19.70
N TYR A 164 34.49 -11.74 19.39
CA TYR A 164 35.57 -12.71 19.27
C TYR A 164 36.68 -12.37 20.27
N ASN A 165 37.05 -13.29 21.17
CA ASN A 165 38.06 -13.04 22.21
C ASN A 165 37.82 -11.74 23.01
N SER A 166 36.56 -11.45 23.37
CA SER A 166 36.12 -10.20 24.03
C SER A 166 36.21 -8.92 23.19
N MET A 167 36.55 -9.01 21.90
CA MET A 167 36.53 -7.90 20.95
C MET A 167 35.25 -7.96 20.11
N GLN A 168 34.44 -6.91 20.14
CA GLN A 168 33.25 -6.82 19.28
C GLN A 168 33.68 -6.60 17.83
N MET A 169 33.26 -7.50 16.94
CA MET A 169 33.51 -7.35 15.51
C MET A 169 32.61 -6.23 14.96
N PRO A 170 33.09 -5.44 13.98
CA PRO A 170 32.25 -4.46 13.31
C PRO A 170 31.06 -5.17 12.67
N CYS A 171 29.87 -4.65 12.97
CA CYS A 171 28.59 -5.20 12.57
C CYS A 171 27.76 -4.08 12.02
N ARG A 172 27.31 -4.26 10.78
CA ARG A 172 26.57 -3.26 10.04
C ARG A 172 25.39 -3.91 9.33
N VAL A 173 24.30 -3.14 9.24
CA VAL A 173 23.19 -3.44 8.34
C VAL A 173 23.40 -2.63 7.07
N VAL A 174 23.48 -3.33 5.95
CA VAL A 174 23.65 -2.72 4.64
C VAL A 174 22.31 -2.76 3.93
N ILE A 175 21.78 -1.59 3.60
CA ILE A 175 20.56 -1.43 2.81
C ILE A 175 20.99 -1.34 1.35
N GLU A 176 20.79 -2.43 0.62
CA GLU A 176 21.03 -2.55 -0.81
C GLU A 176 19.79 -2.07 -1.56
N MET A 177 20.00 -1.20 -2.55
CA MET A 177 18.95 -0.67 -3.42
C MET A 177 18.96 -1.42 -4.74
N ARG A 178 17.90 -2.18 -5.04
CA ARG A 178 17.76 -2.98 -6.25
C ARG A 178 16.84 -2.34 -7.26
N TYR A 179 17.37 -2.20 -8.47
CA TYR A 179 16.62 -1.81 -9.65
C TYR A 179 16.32 -3.02 -10.54
N PRO A 180 15.16 -3.05 -11.22
CA PRO A 180 14.81 -4.13 -12.14
C PRO A 180 15.77 -4.22 -13.34
N ASP A 181 16.34 -3.10 -13.78
CA ASP A 181 17.32 -3.05 -14.88
C ASP A 181 18.75 -2.99 -14.32
N LYS A 182 19.46 -4.12 -14.41
CA LYS A 182 20.81 -4.30 -13.83
C LYS A 182 21.91 -3.60 -14.63
N ASN A 183 21.64 -3.15 -15.85
CA ASN A 183 22.68 -2.69 -16.78
C ASN A 183 22.99 -1.18 -16.68
N ASN A 184 22.24 -0.42 -15.87
CA ASN A 184 22.33 1.05 -15.80
C ASN A 184 22.56 1.58 -14.37
N GLN A 185 23.26 0.84 -13.51
CA GLN A 185 23.54 1.28 -12.14
C GLN A 185 24.88 2.02 -12.07
N ASN A 186 24.84 3.34 -11.94
CA ASN A 186 25.97 4.15 -11.50
C ASN A 186 25.67 4.62 -10.06
N CYS A 187 26.34 4.03 -9.08
CA CYS A 187 26.20 4.39 -7.68
C CYS A 187 27.35 5.35 -7.32
N GLN A 188 27.02 6.55 -6.87
CA GLN A 188 27.99 7.49 -6.31
C GLN A 188 27.81 7.52 -4.80
N ILE A 189 28.86 7.20 -4.05
CA ILE A 189 28.91 7.33 -2.59
C ILE A 189 29.91 8.42 -2.28
N ASN A 190 29.47 9.50 -1.63
CA ASN A 190 30.32 10.64 -1.21
C ASN A 190 31.09 11.35 -2.34
N GLY A 191 30.57 11.35 -3.57
CA GLY A 191 31.16 12.10 -4.70
C GLY A 191 32.28 11.36 -5.44
N ASP A 192 32.72 10.20 -4.95
CA ASP A 192 33.66 9.33 -5.67
C ASP A 192 32.90 8.18 -6.36
N PHE A 193 33.29 7.89 -7.60
CA PHE A 193 32.82 6.70 -8.31
C PHE A 193 33.54 5.48 -7.73
N VAL A 194 32.79 4.61 -7.04
CA VAL A 194 33.32 3.30 -6.65
C VAL A 194 33.19 2.39 -7.85
N GLU A 195 34.29 2.24 -8.60
CA GLU A 195 34.36 1.46 -9.84
C GLU A 195 34.20 -0.06 -9.61
N ASP A 196 34.25 -0.51 -8.35
CA ASP A 196 34.19 -1.91 -7.98
C ASP A 196 33.24 -2.12 -6.79
N GLU A 197 31.93 -2.16 -7.07
CA GLU A 197 30.92 -3.01 -6.41
C GLU A 197 29.53 -2.67 -6.98
N ARG A 198 28.92 -3.63 -7.67
CA ARG A 198 27.74 -3.47 -8.55
C ARG A 198 26.41 -3.13 -7.83
N LEU A 199 26.45 -2.58 -6.62
CA LEU A 199 25.28 -2.44 -5.74
C LEU A 199 25.29 -1.10 -4.99
N CYS A 200 24.27 -0.28 -5.25
CA CYS A 200 24.01 0.95 -4.49
C CYS A 200 23.61 0.56 -3.07
N HIS A 201 24.44 0.89 -2.08
CA HIS A 201 24.17 0.49 -0.71
C HIS A 201 24.40 1.61 0.30
N TYR A 202 23.66 1.53 1.41
CA TYR A 202 23.79 2.43 2.56
C TYR A 202 24.08 1.59 3.81
N SER A 203 25.17 1.88 4.51
CA SER A 203 25.59 1.13 5.70
C SER A 203 25.13 1.83 6.98
N ILE A 204 24.61 1.05 7.92
CA ILE A 204 24.20 1.49 9.25
C ILE A 204 24.97 0.71 10.30
N ASP A 205 25.74 1.42 11.12
CA ASP A 205 26.52 0.84 12.21
C ASP A 205 25.67 0.54 13.45
N ASN A 206 26.14 -0.41 14.26
CA ASN A 206 25.46 -0.86 15.47
C ASN A 206 25.30 0.21 16.55
N THR A 207 26.07 1.30 16.53
CA THR A 207 25.99 2.39 17.52
C THR A 207 24.84 3.34 17.26
N ASP A 208 24.30 3.38 16.04
CA ASP A 208 23.39 4.44 15.60
C ASP A 208 22.00 3.94 15.19
N TRP A 209 21.71 2.64 15.38
CA TRP A 209 20.49 1.99 14.90
C TRP A 209 19.17 2.69 15.29
N TYR A 210 19.12 3.41 16.41
CA TYR A 210 17.92 4.04 16.96
C TYR A 210 17.47 5.33 16.24
N LYS A 211 18.15 5.73 15.17
CA LYS A 211 17.91 6.98 14.43
C LYS A 211 17.11 6.70 13.15
N ILE A 212 16.41 7.74 12.68
CA ILE A 212 15.86 7.76 11.32
C ILE A 212 16.98 8.13 10.36
N TYR A 213 17.23 7.30 9.36
CA TYR A 213 18.22 7.52 8.33
C TYR A 213 17.58 8.10 7.09
N GLU A 214 18.23 9.12 6.51
CA GLU A 214 17.82 9.72 5.25
C GLU A 214 18.82 9.30 4.16
N ILE A 215 18.45 8.30 3.37
CA ILE A 215 19.26 7.81 2.25
C ILE A 215 19.00 8.73 1.04
N PRO A 216 19.98 9.54 0.61
CA PRO A 216 19.80 10.41 -0.53
C PRO A 216 19.75 9.59 -1.81
N VAL A 217 18.78 9.89 -2.65
CA VAL A 217 18.66 9.31 -3.98
C VAL A 217 18.51 10.45 -4.98
N ALA A 218 19.36 10.45 -5.99
CA ALA A 218 19.39 11.48 -7.00
C ALA A 218 19.12 10.87 -8.38
N TRP A 219 18.59 11.69 -9.25
CA TRP A 219 18.44 11.34 -10.66
C TRP A 219 19.47 12.10 -11.47
N GLN A 220 20.30 11.39 -12.23
CA GLN A 220 21.25 12.00 -13.16
C GLN A 220 20.97 11.48 -14.57
N ASP A 221 20.62 12.40 -15.48
CA ASP A 221 20.50 12.06 -16.90
C ASP A 221 21.90 11.80 -17.47
N ALA A 222 22.21 10.55 -17.80
CA ALA A 222 23.38 10.24 -18.61
C ALA A 222 23.14 10.70 -20.05
N SER A 223 24.16 11.28 -20.69
CA SER A 223 24.10 11.80 -22.06
C SER A 223 23.72 10.76 -23.12
N SER A 224 23.92 9.46 -22.84
CA SER A 224 23.63 8.35 -23.75
C SER A 224 22.32 7.60 -23.50
N ASN A 225 21.75 7.68 -22.30
CA ASN A 225 20.53 6.95 -21.92
C ASN A 225 19.56 7.89 -21.20
N LYS A 226 18.72 8.60 -21.97
CA LYS A 226 17.55 9.29 -21.42
C LYS A 226 16.57 8.22 -20.93
N LEU A 227 16.70 7.83 -19.67
CA LEU A 227 15.71 7.00 -19.00
C LEU A 227 14.35 7.72 -19.05
N THR A 228 13.33 7.01 -19.52
CA THR A 228 12.04 7.57 -19.91
C THR A 228 10.93 7.36 -18.87
N ALA A 229 11.17 6.52 -17.86
CA ALA A 229 10.17 6.21 -16.85
C ALA A 229 10.06 7.35 -15.81
N THR A 230 8.83 7.67 -15.44
CA THR A 230 8.49 8.68 -14.42
C THR A 230 8.31 8.08 -13.04
N GLU A 231 8.27 6.75 -12.97
CA GLU A 231 8.09 5.97 -11.76
C GLU A 231 9.11 4.82 -11.78
N TYR A 232 9.81 4.66 -10.66
CA TYR A 232 10.68 3.52 -10.40
C TYR A 232 10.22 2.83 -9.13
N VAL A 233 10.01 1.53 -9.23
CA VAL A 233 9.79 0.69 -8.07
C VAL A 233 11.14 0.09 -7.71
N VAL A 234 11.60 0.42 -6.52
CA VAL A 234 12.90 0.01 -6.02
C VAL A 234 12.70 -0.93 -4.86
N GLN A 235 13.40 -2.07 -4.90
CA GLN A 235 13.38 -3.01 -3.79
C GLN A 235 14.56 -2.73 -2.88
N LEU A 236 14.29 -2.51 -1.59
CA LEU A 236 15.35 -2.47 -0.60
C LEU A 236 15.62 -3.88 -0.09
N ARG A 237 16.89 -4.19 0.13
CA ARG A 237 17.34 -5.47 0.67
C ARG A 237 18.31 -5.24 1.81
N VAL A 238 18.18 -6.03 2.88
CA VAL A 238 19.18 -6.01 3.96
C VAL A 238 20.24 -7.07 3.70
N LEU A 239 21.50 -6.64 3.76
CA LEU A 239 22.64 -7.53 3.93
C LEU A 239 23.20 -7.31 5.34
N ALA A 240 23.34 -8.38 6.10
CA ALA A 240 23.97 -8.36 7.41
C ALA A 240 25.27 -9.16 7.33
N SER A 241 26.34 -8.64 7.93
CA SER A 241 27.66 -9.29 7.92
C SER A 241 27.71 -10.58 8.74
N ASN A 242 26.73 -10.83 9.61
CA ASN A 242 26.71 -11.94 10.57
C ASN A 242 25.43 -12.78 10.44
N ALA A 243 25.50 -14.05 10.85
CA ALA A 243 24.40 -15.03 10.82
C ALA A 243 23.28 -14.79 11.88
N ASN A 244 22.97 -13.54 12.16
CA ASN A 244 21.87 -13.15 13.06
C ASN A 244 20.54 -13.09 12.28
N ILE A 245 19.44 -12.83 12.99
CA ILE A 245 18.11 -12.70 12.37
C ILE A 245 18.00 -11.62 11.27
N TRP A 246 18.91 -10.63 11.22
CA TRP A 246 18.92 -9.64 10.14
C TRP A 246 19.29 -10.26 8.80
N ALA A 247 20.12 -11.31 8.78
CA ALA A 247 20.42 -12.05 7.54
C ALA A 247 19.18 -12.78 6.97
N LYS A 248 18.16 -13.02 7.80
CA LYS A 248 16.87 -13.58 7.38
C LYS A 248 15.87 -12.51 6.93
N HIS A 249 16.20 -11.23 7.05
CA HIS A 249 15.35 -10.12 6.65
C HIS A 249 15.65 -9.70 5.21
N THR A 250 15.28 -10.56 4.26
CA THR A 250 15.73 -10.39 2.88
C THR A 250 14.91 -9.39 2.07
N ASP A 251 13.65 -9.15 2.43
CA ASP A 251 12.72 -8.40 1.60
C ASP A 251 12.04 -7.29 2.39
N ILE A 252 12.45 -6.05 2.09
CA ILE A 252 11.83 -4.83 2.59
C ILE A 252 10.75 -4.40 1.58
N PRO A 253 9.68 -3.71 2.02
CA PRO A 253 8.70 -3.08 1.15
C PRO A 253 9.33 -2.30 -0.02
N LEU A 254 8.63 -2.35 -1.15
CA LEU A 254 8.98 -1.62 -2.37
C LEU A 254 8.77 -0.13 -2.14
N ILE A 255 9.75 0.69 -2.53
CA ILE A 255 9.62 2.15 -2.52
C ILE A 255 9.36 2.67 -3.93
N LYS A 256 8.37 3.56 -4.04
CA LYS A 256 8.04 4.24 -5.29
C LYS A 256 8.79 5.56 -5.40
N ILE A 257 9.58 5.70 -6.46
CA ILE A 257 10.34 6.91 -6.75
C ILE A 257 9.72 7.61 -7.96
N TYR A 258 9.21 8.82 -7.74
CA TYR A 258 8.65 9.68 -8.78
C TYR A 258 9.65 10.76 -9.19
N SER A 259 10.03 10.74 -10.46
CA SER A 259 10.76 11.86 -11.06
C SER A 259 9.74 12.89 -11.50
N ASN A 260 9.63 14.00 -10.75
CA ASN A 260 8.82 15.15 -11.10
C ASN A 260 9.54 15.90 -12.22
N ASN A 261 9.50 15.35 -13.42
CA ASN A 261 9.57 16.21 -14.59
C ASN A 261 8.35 17.14 -14.48
N LYS A 262 8.54 18.46 -14.56
CA LYS A 262 7.47 19.46 -14.63
C LYS A 262 6.59 19.33 -15.88
N ASN A 263 6.52 18.15 -16.48
CA ASN A 263 5.67 17.81 -17.59
C ASN A 263 4.51 16.99 -17.03
N ILE A 264 3.41 17.71 -16.82
CA ILE A 264 2.00 17.29 -16.77
C ILE A 264 1.78 15.77 -16.91
N PRO A 265 0.94 15.13 -16.07
CA PRO A 265 0.60 13.72 -16.17
C PRO A 265 0.34 13.31 -17.63
N ARG A 266 1.13 12.34 -18.11
CA ARG A 266 1.10 11.84 -19.50
C ARG A 266 -0.28 11.29 -19.90
N LYS A 267 -1.15 11.04 -18.91
CA LYS A 267 -2.59 10.87 -19.04
C LYS A 267 -3.27 11.82 -18.05
N SER A 268 -4.16 12.66 -18.53
CA SER A 268 -4.88 13.61 -17.67
C SER A 268 -6.26 13.90 -18.23
N GLY A 269 -7.20 14.18 -17.32
CA GLY A 269 -8.50 14.71 -17.63
C GLY A 269 -8.69 16.02 -16.85
N ALA A 270 -9.20 17.04 -17.50
CA ALA A 270 -9.54 18.32 -16.88
C ALA A 270 -11.01 18.65 -17.14
N ALA A 271 -11.76 18.95 -16.08
CA ALA A 271 -13.11 19.48 -16.17
C ALA A 271 -13.09 21.00 -16.04
N LYS A 272 -13.88 21.68 -16.87
CA LYS A 272 -14.12 23.12 -16.78
C LYS A 272 -15.54 23.34 -16.27
N THR A 273 -15.65 24.18 -15.24
CA THR A 273 -16.93 24.53 -14.61
C THR A 273 -17.22 26.02 -14.79
N GLU A 274 -18.49 26.35 -14.90
CA GLU A 274 -18.98 27.73 -14.94
C GLU A 274 -20.30 27.86 -14.18
N THR A 275 -20.70 29.09 -13.86
CA THR A 275 -22.00 29.36 -13.27
C THR A 275 -23.10 29.14 -14.30
N CYS A 276 -24.10 28.33 -13.94
CA CYS A 276 -25.28 28.01 -14.73
C CYS A 276 -26.56 28.51 -14.01
N LEU A 277 -27.74 28.12 -14.51
CA LEU A 277 -29.04 28.60 -14.00
C LEU A 277 -29.14 28.52 -12.47
N GLY A 278 -29.55 29.62 -11.84
CA GLY A 278 -29.79 29.69 -10.40
C GLY A 278 -28.54 29.73 -9.53
N ASN A 279 -27.43 30.31 -10.00
CA ASN A 279 -26.13 30.37 -9.31
C ASN A 279 -25.48 28.99 -9.03
N ASN A 280 -25.96 27.94 -9.70
CA ASN A 280 -25.36 26.62 -9.61
C ASN A 280 -24.04 26.58 -10.39
N ILE A 281 -23.15 25.66 -10.03
CA ILE A 281 -21.92 25.39 -10.79
C ILE A 281 -22.17 24.15 -11.65
N CYS A 282 -22.01 24.30 -12.97
CA CYS A 282 -22.17 23.20 -13.92
C CYS A 282 -20.85 22.90 -14.62
N ASN A 283 -20.61 21.63 -14.92
CA ASN A 283 -19.58 21.23 -15.86
C ASN A 283 -20.00 21.65 -17.27
N CYS A 284 -19.19 22.50 -17.90
CA CYS A 284 -19.41 22.99 -19.26
C CYS A 284 -18.33 22.50 -20.23
N GLY A 285 -17.23 21.93 -19.73
CA GLY A 285 -16.17 21.42 -20.60
C GLY A 285 -15.41 20.25 -19.99
N PHE A 286 -14.85 19.42 -20.86
CA PHE A 286 -13.98 18.31 -20.53
C PHE A 286 -12.86 18.21 -21.56
N ALA A 287 -11.62 18.14 -21.08
CA ALA A 287 -10.41 17.96 -21.90
C ALA A 287 -9.70 16.69 -21.47
N ILE A 288 -9.28 15.88 -22.44
CA ILE A 288 -8.63 14.59 -22.24
C ILE A 288 -7.31 14.60 -22.97
N ARG A 289 -6.25 14.23 -22.27
CA ARG A 289 -4.90 14.14 -22.81
C ARG A 289 -4.33 12.74 -22.67
N SER A 290 -3.69 12.25 -23.74
CA SER A 290 -2.79 11.11 -23.70
C SER A 290 -1.54 11.41 -24.52
N GLY A 291 -0.39 11.55 -23.87
CA GLY A 291 0.86 11.98 -24.50
C GLY A 291 0.76 13.40 -25.07
N SER A 292 0.92 13.51 -26.38
CA SER A 292 0.73 14.77 -27.11
C SER A 292 -0.67 14.93 -27.69
N ASP A 293 -1.56 13.94 -27.57
CA ASP A 293 -2.91 14.02 -28.10
C ASP A 293 -3.85 14.63 -27.08
N VAL A 294 -4.66 15.60 -27.51
CA VAL A 294 -5.62 16.31 -26.67
C VAL A 294 -6.96 16.39 -27.38
N PHE A 295 -7.99 15.81 -26.77
CA PHE A 295 -9.38 15.87 -27.22
C PHE A 295 -10.20 16.72 -26.26
N VAL A 296 -11.01 17.63 -26.79
CA VAL A 296 -11.79 18.59 -25.99
C VAL A 296 -13.26 18.59 -26.41
N ILE A 297 -14.13 18.59 -25.40
CA ILE A 297 -15.54 18.95 -25.50
C ILE A 297 -15.75 20.18 -24.63
N ASN A 298 -16.05 21.33 -25.21
CA ASN A 298 -16.22 22.59 -24.51
C ASN A 298 -17.50 23.28 -24.98
N TYR A 299 -18.37 23.60 -24.02
CA TYR A 299 -19.62 24.35 -24.19
C TYR A 299 -19.63 25.65 -23.37
N CYS A 300 -18.53 25.95 -22.67
CA CYS A 300 -18.45 27.08 -21.76
C CYS A 300 -18.59 28.42 -22.53
N GLY A 301 -19.27 29.40 -21.92
CA GLY A 301 -19.47 30.72 -22.51
C GLY A 301 -20.21 30.72 -23.85
N GLY A 302 -21.04 29.69 -24.10
CA GLY A 302 -21.84 29.56 -25.34
C GLY A 302 -21.03 29.13 -26.57
N ARG A 303 -19.74 28.83 -26.42
CA ARG A 303 -18.90 28.32 -27.53
C ARG A 303 -18.92 26.80 -27.52
N LYS A 304 -19.33 26.20 -28.65
CA LYS A 304 -19.31 24.75 -28.85
C LYS A 304 -18.05 24.32 -29.61
N VAL A 305 -17.14 23.64 -28.92
CA VAL A 305 -15.94 23.02 -29.50
C VAL A 305 -15.94 21.55 -29.16
N ILE A 306 -15.92 20.68 -30.17
CA ILE A 306 -15.81 19.22 -30.02
C ILE A 306 -14.79 18.76 -31.05
N SER A 307 -13.52 18.67 -30.66
CA SER A 307 -12.44 18.34 -31.58
C SER A 307 -11.19 17.89 -30.85
N PHE A 308 -10.26 17.30 -31.62
CA PHE A 308 -8.88 17.23 -31.21
C PHE A 308 -8.25 18.63 -31.33
N LEU A 309 -7.55 19.07 -30.28
CA LEU A 309 -6.67 20.25 -30.36
C LEU A 309 -5.30 19.84 -30.89
N THR A 310 -4.82 18.66 -30.48
CA THR A 310 -3.58 18.04 -30.96
C THR A 310 -3.82 16.55 -31.15
N CYS A 311 -3.22 15.97 -32.19
CA CYS A 311 -3.35 14.54 -32.49
C CYS A 311 -2.10 14.02 -33.24
N HIS A 312 -0.93 14.18 -32.60
CA HIS A 312 0.34 13.81 -33.21
C HIS A 312 0.64 12.30 -33.07
N GLU A 313 0.17 11.68 -31.99
CA GLU A 313 0.48 10.29 -31.65
C GLU A 313 -0.62 9.30 -32.02
N LYS A 314 -1.84 9.77 -32.32
CA LYS A 314 -2.98 8.93 -32.74
C LYS A 314 -3.36 7.86 -31.71
N LYS A 315 -3.15 8.15 -30.43
CA LYS A 315 -3.31 7.24 -29.29
C LYS A 315 -4.72 7.27 -28.68
N LEU A 316 -5.42 8.38 -28.80
CA LEU A 316 -6.79 8.51 -28.30
C LEU A 316 -7.78 8.02 -29.34
N GLU A 317 -8.62 7.05 -28.97
CA GLU A 317 -9.77 6.63 -29.78
C GLU A 317 -11.02 7.35 -29.29
N VAL A 318 -11.63 8.16 -30.16
CA VAL A 318 -12.86 8.89 -29.85
C VAL A 318 -13.97 8.37 -30.76
N SER A 319 -15.04 7.87 -30.14
CA SER A 319 -16.24 7.40 -30.83
C SER A 319 -17.46 8.21 -30.40
N LYS A 320 -18.29 8.56 -31.37
CA LYS A 320 -19.58 9.23 -31.15
C LYS A 320 -20.68 8.20 -31.31
N GLU A 321 -21.31 7.82 -30.20
CA GLU A 321 -22.46 6.91 -30.25
C GLU A 321 -23.71 7.64 -30.74
N ASN A 322 -23.91 8.88 -30.28
CA ASN A 322 -24.97 9.78 -30.75
C ASN A 322 -24.57 11.24 -30.47
N ASP A 323 -25.43 12.20 -30.79
CA ASP A 323 -25.16 13.64 -30.60
C ASP A 323 -24.92 14.05 -29.14
N LEU A 324 -25.38 13.23 -28.20
CA LEU A 324 -25.34 13.47 -26.76
C LEU A 324 -24.38 12.53 -26.01
N LYS A 325 -23.68 11.63 -26.70
CA LYS A 325 -22.80 10.64 -26.06
C LYS A 325 -21.52 10.39 -26.86
N TYR A 326 -20.40 10.64 -26.19
CA TYR A 326 -19.05 10.42 -26.69
C TYR A 326 -18.32 9.42 -25.78
N ILE A 327 -17.55 8.52 -26.37
CA ILE A 327 -16.68 7.60 -25.64
C ILE A 327 -15.26 7.81 -26.11
N VAL A 328 -14.38 8.12 -25.15
CA VAL A 328 -12.95 8.26 -25.37
C VAL A 328 -12.23 7.08 -24.72
N ARG A 329 -11.44 6.34 -25.48
CA ARG A 329 -10.62 5.23 -24.98
C ARG A 329 -9.16 5.62 -25.03
N MET A 330 -8.46 5.41 -23.91
CA MET A 330 -7.02 5.61 -23.81
C MET A 330 -6.27 4.31 -24.12
N PRO A 331 -4.98 4.40 -24.51
CA PRO A 331 -4.13 3.22 -24.71
C PRO A 331 -4.01 2.32 -23.47
N SER A 332 -4.20 2.85 -22.26
CA SER A 332 -4.21 2.02 -21.03
C SER A 332 -5.36 1.03 -20.95
N GLY A 333 -6.43 1.24 -21.71
CA GLY A 333 -7.73 0.61 -21.48
C GLY A 333 -8.70 1.49 -20.65
N THR A 334 -8.24 2.63 -20.12
CA THR A 334 -9.12 3.60 -19.43
C THR A 334 -10.15 4.10 -20.43
N SER A 335 -11.43 4.11 -20.05
CA SER A 335 -12.50 4.64 -20.90
C SER A 335 -13.26 5.76 -20.21
N ILE A 336 -13.59 6.79 -20.97
CA ILE A 336 -14.31 7.97 -20.50
C ILE A 336 -15.56 8.12 -21.33
N GLU A 337 -16.72 7.99 -20.68
CA GLU A 337 -18.01 8.26 -21.29
C GLU A 337 -18.46 9.67 -20.94
N ILE A 338 -18.65 10.51 -21.96
CA ILE A 338 -19.13 11.89 -21.81
C ILE A 338 -20.56 11.96 -22.32
N ARG A 339 -21.49 12.32 -21.43
CA ARG A 339 -22.90 12.55 -21.74
C ARG A 339 -23.20 14.04 -21.72
N LEU A 340 -23.94 14.49 -22.72
CA LEU A 340 -24.46 15.85 -22.84
C LEU A 340 -25.96 15.84 -22.55
N SER A 341 -26.42 16.76 -21.72
CA SER A 341 -27.85 17.01 -21.58
C SER A 341 -28.35 17.89 -22.72
N SER A 342 -29.49 17.54 -23.31
CA SER A 342 -30.19 18.37 -24.29
C SER A 342 -30.90 19.59 -23.67
N SER A 343 -30.90 19.70 -22.33
CA SER A 343 -31.48 20.84 -21.63
C SER A 343 -30.60 22.09 -21.75
N PHE A 344 -31.21 23.27 -21.64
CA PHE A 344 -30.48 24.53 -21.53
C PHE A 344 -30.32 24.90 -20.04
N PRO A 345 -29.10 25.15 -19.54
CA PRO A 345 -27.81 25.05 -20.23
C PRO A 345 -27.39 23.60 -20.41
N THR A 346 -26.60 23.33 -21.45
CA THR A 346 -26.07 21.98 -21.72
C THR A 346 -25.15 21.57 -20.57
N ILE A 347 -25.59 20.58 -19.79
CA ILE A 347 -24.80 20.00 -18.70
C ILE A 347 -23.96 18.85 -19.26
N LEU A 348 -22.69 18.80 -18.86
CA LEU A 348 -21.77 17.73 -19.21
C LEU A 348 -21.53 16.81 -18.01
N THR A 349 -21.70 15.51 -18.21
CA THR A 349 -21.35 14.49 -17.21
C THR A 349 -20.31 13.54 -17.78
N ALA A 350 -19.22 13.34 -17.06
CA ALA A 350 -18.17 12.40 -17.42
C ALA A 350 -18.16 11.21 -16.46
N PHE A 351 -18.16 10.00 -17.00
CA PHE A 351 -17.97 8.76 -16.26
C PHE A 351 -16.61 8.18 -16.65
N ILE A 352 -15.70 8.09 -15.69
CA ILE A 352 -14.34 7.58 -15.89
C ILE A 352 -14.32 6.14 -15.39
N ASN A 353 -14.05 5.20 -16.28
CA ASN A 353 -13.83 3.81 -15.95
C ASN A 353 -12.33 3.54 -16.00
N PRO A 354 -11.66 3.45 -14.83
CA PRO A 354 -10.22 3.22 -14.77
C PRO A 354 -9.85 1.82 -15.30
N SER A 355 -8.65 1.71 -15.84
CA SER A 355 -8.01 0.44 -16.19
C SER A 355 -7.26 -0.14 -14.99
N VAL A 356 -6.84 -1.41 -15.09
CA VAL A 356 -5.97 -2.04 -14.09
C VAL A 356 -4.66 -1.26 -13.91
N ASN A 357 -4.16 -0.59 -14.95
CA ASN A 357 -2.95 0.22 -14.87
C ASN A 357 -3.12 1.49 -14.01
N ASP A 358 -4.36 1.91 -13.78
CA ASP A 358 -4.67 3.08 -12.96
C ASP A 358 -4.78 2.72 -11.47
N TRP A 359 -4.81 1.41 -11.13
CA TRP A 359 -4.82 0.92 -9.75
C TRP A 359 -3.63 1.46 -8.96
N MET A 360 -3.89 2.18 -7.87
CA MET A 360 -2.90 2.86 -7.03
C MET A 360 -1.99 3.86 -7.78
N ASN A 361 -2.36 4.26 -9.00
CA ASN A 361 -1.56 5.12 -9.88
C ASN A 361 -2.33 6.35 -10.39
N SER A 362 -3.62 6.48 -10.07
CA SER A 362 -4.39 7.69 -10.35
C SER A 362 -4.19 8.76 -9.26
N ARG A 363 -4.37 10.03 -9.64
CA ARG A 363 -4.43 11.16 -8.71
C ARG A 363 -5.39 12.22 -9.26
N GLY A 364 -5.95 13.04 -8.39
CA GLY A 364 -6.82 14.15 -8.77
C GLY A 364 -8.07 14.21 -7.90
N LEU A 365 -9.11 14.87 -8.42
CA LEU A 365 -10.41 14.99 -7.74
C LEU A 365 -11.11 13.64 -7.53
N CYS A 366 -10.76 12.61 -8.31
CA CYS A 366 -11.26 11.25 -8.17
C CYS A 366 -10.40 10.38 -7.24
N GLY A 367 -9.35 10.92 -6.61
CA GLY A 367 -8.50 10.19 -5.67
C GLY A 367 -7.61 9.11 -6.32
N TYR A 368 -7.19 8.15 -5.49
CA TYR A 368 -6.50 6.95 -5.96
C TYR A 368 -7.54 5.90 -6.29
N VAL A 369 -7.38 5.21 -7.40
CA VAL A 369 -8.16 4.00 -7.67
C VAL A 369 -7.61 2.92 -6.73
N SER A 370 -8.18 2.88 -5.53
CA SER A 370 -7.80 2.02 -4.41
C SER A 370 -9.06 1.49 -3.71
N TYR A 371 -8.88 0.65 -2.68
CA TYR A 371 -9.97 0.27 -1.75
C TYR A 371 -9.98 1.16 -0.50
N ASN A 372 -9.16 2.21 -0.45
CA ASN A 372 -8.82 2.93 0.77
C ASN A 372 -9.18 4.42 0.68
N CYS A 373 -10.45 4.72 0.92
CA CYS A 373 -11.01 6.08 0.89
C CYS A 373 -10.15 7.19 1.56
N PRO A 374 -9.48 6.97 2.72
CA PRO A 374 -8.59 7.97 3.31
C PRO A 374 -7.42 8.44 2.43
N ASP A 375 -7.04 7.71 1.37
CA ASP A 375 -6.02 8.14 0.42
C ASP A 375 -6.57 8.97 -0.76
N ASP A 376 -7.88 9.01 -0.97
CA ASP A 376 -8.50 9.79 -2.06
C ASP A 376 -8.34 11.30 -1.89
N PHE A 377 -8.15 11.76 -0.65
CA PHE A 377 -8.03 13.18 -0.31
C PHE A 377 -6.57 13.64 -0.20
N ILE A 378 -5.67 13.02 -0.95
CA ILE A 378 -4.28 13.45 -1.07
C ILE A 378 -4.18 14.61 -2.06
N LYS A 379 -3.63 15.74 -1.60
CA LYS A 379 -3.39 16.94 -2.41
C LYS A 379 -2.22 16.73 -3.40
N PRO A 380 -2.03 17.61 -4.40
CA PRO A 380 -0.91 17.51 -5.33
C PRO A 380 0.49 17.51 -4.67
N ASP A 381 0.61 18.15 -3.50
CA ASP A 381 1.85 18.21 -2.70
C ASP A 381 2.14 16.91 -1.92
N GLY A 382 1.29 15.88 -2.05
CA GLY A 382 1.40 14.61 -1.34
C GLY A 382 0.83 14.61 0.07
N ASN A 383 0.43 15.77 0.61
CA ASN A 383 -0.16 15.85 1.94
C ASN A 383 -1.64 15.46 1.91
N LYS A 384 -2.12 14.76 2.93
CA LYS A 384 -3.55 14.51 3.12
C LYS A 384 -4.29 15.81 3.43
N ALA A 385 -5.45 16.01 2.82
CA ALA A 385 -6.34 17.09 3.19
C ALA A 385 -6.99 16.78 4.54
N ASN A 386 -7.02 17.77 5.43
CA ASN A 386 -7.71 17.65 6.71
C ASN A 386 -9.20 17.88 6.49
N ILE A 387 -9.95 16.80 6.28
CA ILE A 387 -11.39 16.82 6.05
C ILE A 387 -12.08 16.13 7.24
N PRO A 388 -12.85 16.87 8.06
CA PRO A 388 -13.53 16.30 9.22
C PRO A 388 -14.46 15.14 8.82
N GLY A 389 -14.35 14.01 9.51
CA GLY A 389 -15.28 12.87 9.37
C GLY A 389 -14.97 11.89 8.23
N VAL A 390 -13.86 12.05 7.51
CA VAL A 390 -13.46 11.16 6.39
C VAL A 390 -12.77 9.87 6.87
N ASP A 391 -12.55 9.70 8.18
CA ASP A 391 -11.78 8.58 8.74
C ASP A 391 -12.42 7.19 8.55
N LEU A 392 -13.70 7.06 8.15
CA LEU A 392 -14.40 5.78 8.30
C LEU A 392 -15.24 5.20 7.15
N MET A 393 -15.55 5.90 6.05
CA MET A 393 -16.15 5.26 4.85
C MET A 393 -16.49 6.29 3.75
N CYS A 394 -16.25 5.95 2.48
CA CYS A 394 -16.67 6.71 1.27
C CYS A 394 -18.20 6.67 1.00
N THR A 395 -19.03 6.53 2.03
CA THR A 395 -20.49 6.36 1.91
C THR A 395 -21.26 7.67 2.06
N ALA A 396 -20.61 8.77 2.44
CA ALA A 396 -21.25 10.06 2.60
C ALA A 396 -21.55 10.71 1.23
N PRO A 397 -22.81 11.02 0.90
CA PRO A 397 -23.19 11.68 -0.36
C PRO A 397 -22.73 13.15 -0.44
N ARG A 398 -22.27 13.74 0.69
CA ARG A 398 -21.75 15.10 0.76
C ARG A 398 -20.62 15.14 1.78
N ILE A 399 -19.44 15.56 1.33
CA ILE A 399 -18.26 15.71 2.18
C ILE A 399 -18.11 17.20 2.49
N GLU A 400 -18.61 17.62 3.65
CA GLU A 400 -18.43 18.99 4.13
C GLU A 400 -16.94 19.25 4.39
N GLY A 401 -16.46 20.43 4.03
CA GLY A 401 -15.05 20.80 4.21
C GLY A 401 -14.09 20.27 3.13
N ALA A 402 -14.57 19.65 2.05
CA ALA A 402 -13.71 19.22 0.94
C ALA A 402 -13.15 20.37 0.06
N GLU A 403 -13.58 21.62 0.29
CA GLU A 403 -13.16 22.77 -0.53
C GLU A 403 -11.64 22.97 -0.63
N PRO A 404 -10.84 22.86 0.45
CA PRO A 404 -9.39 23.02 0.35
C PRO A 404 -8.75 21.96 -0.54
N PHE A 405 -9.27 20.72 -0.49
CA PHE A 405 -8.84 19.63 -1.37
C PHE A 405 -9.18 19.96 -2.83
N ILE A 406 -10.44 20.31 -3.12
CA ILE A 406 -10.88 20.64 -4.48
C ILE A 406 -10.07 21.83 -5.04
N LYS A 407 -9.89 22.89 -4.24
CA LYS A 407 -9.11 24.08 -4.61
C LYS A 407 -7.63 23.75 -4.86
N SER A 408 -7.06 22.78 -4.15
CA SER A 408 -5.67 22.36 -4.35
C SER A 408 -5.43 21.72 -5.73
N TRP A 409 -6.46 21.11 -6.33
CA TRP A 409 -6.41 20.50 -7.66
C TRP A 409 -6.78 21.46 -8.80
N LYS A 410 -6.92 22.76 -8.51
CA LYS A 410 -7.16 23.76 -9.55
C LYS A 410 -5.99 23.79 -10.52
N VAL A 411 -6.28 23.60 -11.80
CA VAL A 411 -5.30 23.64 -12.89
C VAL A 411 -4.84 25.09 -13.12
N ASN A 412 -3.53 25.30 -13.21
CA ASN A 412 -2.94 26.60 -13.51
C ASN A 412 -3.13 26.98 -14.98
N ALA A 413 -2.96 28.25 -15.33
CA ALA A 413 -3.09 28.73 -16.70
C ALA A 413 -2.14 27.99 -17.67
N ASP A 414 -0.90 27.74 -17.24
CA ASP A 414 0.12 27.07 -18.06
C ASP A 414 -0.20 25.59 -18.34
N ASP A 415 -1.06 24.97 -17.53
CA ASP A 415 -1.47 23.57 -17.65
C ASP A 415 -2.88 23.44 -18.27
N ASN A 416 -3.44 24.54 -18.79
CA ASN A 416 -4.81 24.58 -19.30
C ASN A 416 -4.95 23.85 -20.65
N LEU A 417 -5.52 22.65 -20.60
CA LEU A 417 -5.77 21.83 -21.80
C LEU A 417 -6.81 22.40 -22.77
N PHE A 418 -7.57 23.44 -22.39
CA PHE A 418 -8.60 24.04 -23.25
C PHE A 418 -8.06 25.15 -24.16
N GLU A 419 -6.86 25.67 -23.89
CA GLU A 419 -6.28 26.85 -24.55
C GLU A 419 -4.87 26.56 -25.07
N LEU A 420 -4.63 25.32 -25.49
CA LEU A 420 -3.35 24.94 -26.09
C LEU A 420 -3.16 25.68 -27.42
N GLU A 421 -2.10 26.46 -27.52
CA GLU A 421 -1.62 26.96 -28.81
C GLU A 421 -1.22 25.76 -29.69
N THR A 422 -1.62 25.79 -30.96
CA THR A 422 -1.46 24.70 -31.94
C THR A 422 -0.01 24.24 -32.16
N ASN A 423 0.99 24.97 -31.65
CA ASN A 423 2.41 24.67 -31.78
C ASN A 423 3.15 24.47 -30.44
N SER A 424 2.45 24.43 -29.30
CA SER A 424 3.10 24.18 -28.02
C SER A 424 3.59 22.73 -27.95
N PRO A 425 4.90 22.47 -27.77
CA PRO A 425 5.45 21.12 -27.79
C PRO A 425 5.02 20.35 -26.54
N LEU A 426 3.89 19.65 -26.63
CA LEU A 426 3.52 18.66 -25.62
C LEU A 426 4.46 17.47 -25.72
N SER A 427 4.98 17.03 -24.57
CA SER A 427 5.84 15.85 -24.54
C SER A 427 5.09 14.61 -25.05
N PRO A 428 5.66 13.85 -26.01
CA PRO A 428 5.07 12.60 -26.48
C PRO A 428 4.94 11.57 -25.35
N SER A 429 3.93 10.71 -25.43
CA SER A 429 3.77 9.56 -24.55
C SER A 429 4.78 8.46 -24.91
N ILE A 430 5.41 7.90 -23.89
CA ILE A 430 6.42 6.84 -24.02
C ILE A 430 5.78 5.46 -23.74
N THR A 431 4.47 5.41 -23.51
CA THR A 431 3.78 4.15 -23.19
C THR A 431 3.40 3.42 -24.47
N THR A 432 4.02 2.26 -24.71
CA THR A 432 3.73 1.32 -25.81
C THR A 432 2.73 0.23 -25.42
N LEU A 433 2.16 0.29 -24.20
CA LEU A 433 1.14 -0.69 -23.78
C LEU A 433 -0.12 -0.51 -24.62
N ALA A 434 -0.35 -1.46 -25.51
CA ALA A 434 -1.59 -1.62 -26.24
C ALA A 434 -2.57 -2.42 -25.38
N TYR A 435 -3.69 -1.82 -25.03
CA TYR A 435 -4.81 -2.55 -24.45
C TYR A 435 -5.56 -3.33 -25.53
N CYS A 436 -5.92 -4.56 -25.17
CA CYS A 436 -6.60 -5.50 -26.04
C CYS A 436 -7.99 -5.79 -25.48
N THR A 437 -9.03 -5.56 -26.28
CA THR A 437 -10.41 -5.92 -25.97
C THR A 437 -10.77 -7.24 -26.63
N CYS A 438 -11.24 -8.22 -25.86
CA CYS A 438 -11.83 -9.44 -26.40
C CYS A 438 -13.29 -9.11 -26.81
N GLN A 439 -13.68 -9.36 -28.07
CA GLN A 439 -15.02 -9.01 -28.57
C GLN A 439 -16.03 -10.09 -28.16
N ARG A 440 -17.01 -9.74 -27.32
CA ARG A 440 -18.10 -10.66 -26.92
C ARG A 440 -19.17 -10.77 -28.02
N ARG A 441 -19.49 -12.00 -28.46
CA ARG A 441 -20.65 -12.28 -29.33
C ARG A 441 -21.93 -12.55 -28.53
N SER A 442 -21.81 -13.10 -27.32
CA SER A 442 -22.95 -13.36 -26.41
C SER A 442 -22.48 -13.41 -24.94
N ALA A 443 -23.40 -13.64 -24.00
CA ALA A 443 -23.07 -13.79 -22.57
C ALA A 443 -22.22 -15.03 -22.26
N ILE A 444 -22.07 -15.97 -23.21
CA ILE A 444 -21.50 -17.31 -22.97
C ILE A 444 -20.39 -17.68 -23.95
N ASP A 445 -20.20 -16.94 -25.06
CA ASP A 445 -19.16 -17.20 -26.07
C ASP A 445 -18.25 -15.99 -26.33
N PHE A 446 -16.94 -16.23 -26.23
CA PHE A 446 -15.89 -15.31 -26.69
C PHE A 446 -15.47 -15.70 -28.11
N ASP A 447 -15.53 -14.74 -29.03
CA ASP A 447 -14.86 -14.90 -30.33
C ASP A 447 -13.34 -14.81 -30.08
N GLY A 448 -12.55 -15.68 -30.69
CA GLY A 448 -11.08 -15.71 -30.53
C GLY A 448 -10.38 -14.46 -31.09
N SER A 449 -11.14 -13.47 -31.57
CA SER A 449 -10.65 -12.21 -32.08
C SER A 449 -10.35 -11.23 -30.94
N ILE A 450 -9.07 -10.90 -30.80
CA ILE A 450 -8.60 -9.89 -29.85
C ILE A 450 -8.39 -8.58 -30.62
N GLY A 451 -9.11 -7.53 -30.23
CA GLY A 451 -8.92 -6.19 -30.78
C GLY A 451 -7.93 -5.41 -29.93
N CYS A 452 -6.68 -5.23 -30.40
CA CYS A 452 -5.68 -4.41 -29.71
C CYS A 452 -5.56 -3.06 -30.41
N GLY A 453 -5.69 -1.94 -29.68
CA GLY A 453 -5.57 -0.60 -30.28
C GLY A 453 -6.55 -0.31 -31.44
N GLY A 454 -7.67 -1.03 -31.50
CA GLY A 454 -8.65 -0.95 -32.57
C GLY A 454 -8.22 -1.56 -33.91
N THR A 455 -7.22 -2.44 -33.92
CA THR A 455 -6.98 -3.43 -34.98
C THR A 455 -7.38 -4.82 -34.47
N THR A 456 -8.18 -5.56 -35.24
CA THR A 456 -8.48 -6.96 -34.97
C THR A 456 -7.26 -7.81 -35.29
N ILE A 457 -6.71 -8.51 -34.30
CA ILE A 457 -5.58 -9.42 -34.46
C ILE A 457 -6.11 -10.84 -34.29
N ASP A 458 -5.81 -11.70 -35.25
CA ASP A 458 -6.10 -13.12 -35.16
C ASP A 458 -5.01 -13.80 -34.33
N CYS A 459 -5.39 -14.43 -33.22
CA CYS A 459 -4.44 -14.98 -32.25
C CYS A 459 -3.96 -16.37 -32.69
N SER A 460 -3.19 -16.43 -33.77
CA SER A 460 -2.45 -17.64 -34.15
C SER A 460 -1.12 -17.70 -33.38
N PRO A 461 -0.69 -18.87 -32.88
CA PRO A 461 0.49 -19.01 -32.02
C PRO A 461 1.84 -18.60 -32.63
N ASP A 462 1.91 -18.27 -33.92
CA ASP A 462 3.17 -18.05 -34.65
C ASP A 462 3.37 -16.61 -35.20
N PHE A 463 2.68 -15.59 -34.67
CA PHE A 463 2.77 -14.22 -35.23
C PHE A 463 3.71 -13.28 -34.47
N GLU A 464 4.74 -12.74 -35.14
CA GLU A 464 5.51 -11.57 -34.70
C GLU A 464 4.73 -10.27 -34.99
N LEU A 465 4.64 -9.39 -33.99
CA LEU A 465 3.91 -8.12 -34.06
C LEU A 465 4.69 -7.08 -34.87
N ASP A 466 4.39 -6.96 -36.16
CA ASP A 466 4.71 -5.75 -36.92
C ASP A 466 3.67 -4.65 -36.61
N TYR A 467 4.16 -3.51 -36.13
CA TYR A 467 3.36 -2.36 -35.75
C TYR A 467 2.79 -1.68 -37.02
N VAL A 468 1.56 -2.04 -37.40
CA VAL A 468 0.85 -1.34 -38.49
C VAL A 468 0.30 -0.04 -37.93
N GLY A 469 0.92 1.09 -38.30
CA GLY A 469 0.46 2.43 -37.95
C GLY A 469 -0.94 2.68 -38.49
N ALA A 470 -1.95 2.62 -37.63
CA ALA A 470 -3.33 2.95 -37.98
C ALA A 470 -3.54 4.47 -38.04
N GLU A 471 -4.19 4.94 -39.09
CA GLU A 471 -4.68 6.32 -39.21
C GLU A 471 -5.83 6.59 -38.22
N LYS A 472 -5.57 7.11 -37.02
CA LYS A 472 -6.66 7.44 -36.10
C LYS A 472 -6.51 8.81 -35.42
N CYS A 473 -7.05 9.81 -36.11
CA CYS A 473 -7.48 11.11 -35.57
C CYS A 473 -8.81 11.49 -36.23
N ASN A 474 -9.84 10.65 -36.09
CA ASN A 474 -11.17 10.91 -36.62
C ASN A 474 -12.21 10.55 -35.56
N ILE A 475 -13.27 11.36 -35.46
CA ILE A 475 -14.43 11.01 -34.63
C ILE A 475 -15.19 9.93 -35.40
N LEU A 476 -15.18 8.70 -34.89
CA LEU A 476 -15.89 7.59 -35.52
C LEU A 476 -17.41 7.77 -35.31
N LEU A 477 -18.16 7.88 -36.42
CA LEU A 477 -19.62 7.95 -36.41
C LEU A 477 -20.20 6.54 -36.46
N ASN A 478 -20.90 6.13 -35.40
CA ASN A 478 -21.49 4.79 -35.36
C ASN A 478 -22.89 4.79 -36.03
N SER A 479 -22.95 4.69 -37.36
CA SER A 479 -24.22 4.67 -38.10
C SER A 479 -24.75 3.25 -38.31
N ARG A 480 -25.27 2.60 -37.26
CA ARG A 480 -26.17 1.44 -37.40
C ARG A 480 -27.29 1.50 -36.36
N GLN A 481 -28.43 2.05 -36.76
CA GLN A 481 -29.70 1.84 -36.07
C GLN A 481 -30.22 0.44 -36.37
N SER A 482 -30.43 -0.40 -35.34
CA SER A 482 -31.52 -1.41 -35.33
C SER A 482 -31.63 -2.18 -33.99
N LYS A 483 -32.75 -1.91 -33.30
CA LYS A 483 -33.61 -2.78 -32.47
C LYS A 483 -33.22 -3.18 -31.02
N ARG A 484 -34.22 -2.98 -30.15
CA ARG A 484 -34.41 -3.23 -28.70
C ARG A 484 -34.17 -4.72 -28.34
N SER A 485 -33.84 -5.14 -27.10
CA SER A 485 -34.54 -4.90 -25.83
C SER A 485 -33.67 -5.07 -24.56
N LEU A 486 -34.14 -4.46 -23.46
CA LEU A 486 -33.64 -4.52 -22.09
C LEU A 486 -33.71 -5.91 -21.43
N GLY A 487 -32.76 -6.15 -20.51
CA GLY A 487 -32.84 -7.15 -19.45
C GLY A 487 -31.88 -6.77 -18.32
N TYR A 488 -32.44 -6.31 -17.20
CA TYR A 488 -31.74 -5.97 -15.96
C TYR A 488 -31.42 -7.24 -15.18
N SER A 489 -30.21 -7.37 -14.62
CA SER A 489 -29.93 -8.29 -13.51
C SER A 489 -28.65 -7.87 -12.80
N GLY A 490 -28.78 -7.58 -11.51
CA GLY A 490 -27.70 -7.23 -10.61
C GLY A 490 -26.94 -8.44 -10.05
N ASN A 491 -25.83 -8.10 -9.40
CA ASN A 491 -24.99 -8.91 -8.51
C ASN A 491 -24.23 -10.09 -9.13
N THR A 492 -22.92 -9.93 -9.37
CA THR A 492 -21.89 -10.95 -9.07
C THR A 492 -20.51 -10.28 -9.04
N LEU A 493 -20.02 -9.89 -7.86
CA LEU A 493 -18.63 -9.41 -7.67
C LEU A 493 -18.05 -9.87 -6.32
N GLN A 494 -18.26 -11.14 -5.95
CA GLN A 494 -17.77 -11.69 -4.67
C GLN A 494 -17.11 -13.07 -4.78
N LYS A 495 -16.65 -13.52 -5.97
CA LYS A 495 -16.07 -14.87 -6.11
C LYS A 495 -14.83 -15.04 -7.00
N MET A 496 -14.07 -13.98 -7.30
CA MET A 496 -12.96 -14.08 -8.27
C MET A 496 -11.57 -13.68 -7.75
N PHE A 497 -11.29 -13.79 -6.44
CA PHE A 497 -9.94 -13.51 -5.92
C PHE A 497 -9.39 -14.54 -4.95
N ASP A 498 -9.61 -15.82 -5.23
CA ASP A 498 -8.81 -16.91 -4.67
C ASP A 498 -8.35 -17.82 -5.80
N LEU A 499 -7.15 -17.57 -6.35
CA LEU A 499 -6.29 -18.58 -6.98
C LEU A 499 -4.86 -18.02 -7.09
N LYS A 500 -3.97 -18.64 -6.31
CA LYS A 500 -2.57 -18.29 -6.08
C LYS A 500 -1.67 -18.56 -7.29
N GLU A 501 -0.55 -17.84 -7.27
CA GLU A 501 0.70 -18.01 -8.01
C GLU A 501 1.11 -19.48 -8.26
N GLU A 502 1.02 -19.93 -9.51
CA GLU A 502 1.96 -20.88 -10.13
C GLU A 502 1.58 -21.08 -11.62
N LYS A 503 2.07 -20.21 -12.51
CA LYS A 503 2.21 -20.46 -13.97
C LYS A 503 2.80 -19.25 -14.71
N LEU A 504 4.01 -18.82 -14.32
CA LEU A 504 4.80 -17.86 -15.11
C LEU A 504 5.87 -18.62 -15.89
N ARG A 505 5.50 -19.07 -17.10
CA ARG A 505 6.37 -19.27 -18.29
C ARG A 505 5.56 -19.90 -19.44
N LYS A 506 4.64 -19.12 -19.98
CA LYS A 506 4.14 -19.18 -21.37
C LYS A 506 3.45 -17.84 -21.61
N LYS A 507 3.81 -17.14 -22.70
CA LYS A 507 3.10 -15.94 -23.14
C LYS A 507 1.67 -16.38 -23.50
N VAL A 508 0.76 -16.21 -22.55
CA VAL A 508 -0.68 -16.40 -22.76
C VAL A 508 -1.29 -15.03 -22.58
N CYS A 509 -1.92 -14.51 -23.63
CA CYS A 509 -2.83 -13.39 -23.52
C CYS A 509 -4.02 -13.86 -22.68
N CYS A 510 -4.04 -13.52 -21.40
CA CYS A 510 -5.21 -13.77 -20.56
C CYS A 510 -6.27 -12.70 -20.87
N CYS A 511 -7.44 -13.10 -21.39
CA CYS A 511 -8.66 -12.30 -21.26
C CYS A 511 -9.07 -12.38 -19.77
N TYR A 512 -9.21 -11.23 -19.11
CA TYR A 512 -9.74 -11.09 -17.75
C TYR A 512 -11.26 -10.87 -17.76
#